data_AF-A0A399XUA0-F1
#
_entry.id   AF-A0A399XUA0-F1
#
_cell.length_a   1.000
_cell.length_b   1.000
_cell.length_c   1.000
_cell.angle_alpha   90.00
_cell.angle_beta   90.00
_cell.angle_gamma   90.00
#
_symmetry.space_group_name_H-M   'P 1'
#
loop_
_entity.id
_entity.type
_entity.pdbx_description
1 polymer ?
#
loop_
_entity_poly.entity_id
_entity_poly.type
_entity_poly.pdbx_seq_one_letter_code
_entity_poly.pdbx_strand_id
1 'polypeptide(L)'
;MDDLDLIADLNAQDDDGLGWSTLADAAVPERIRPGAMLLAGNRHAQAVVRVVAIDEDGQVHFAILPGSVAKNRHLLDRYVA
;
A
#
# COMPACT_ATOMS: atom_id res chain seq x y z
N MET A 1 2.27 12.42 12.38
CA MET A 1 2.43 11.81 11.05
C MET A 1 2.22 10.33 11.30
N ASP A 2 1.23 9.70 10.68
CA ASP A 2 1.06 8.26 10.84
C ASP A 2 2.27 7.55 10.23
N ASP A 3 2.77 6.51 10.89
CA ASP A 3 3.85 5.69 10.35
C ASP A 3 3.35 4.98 9.09
N LEU A 4 4.12 5.11 8.01
CA LEU A 4 3.82 4.43 6.75
C LEU A 4 4.05 2.94 6.91
N ASP A 5 3.09 2.13 6.45
CA ASP A 5 3.28 0.69 6.35
C ASP A 5 4.18 0.33 5.15
N LEU A 6 4.08 1.12 4.06
CA LEU A 6 4.81 0.91 2.81
C LEU A 6 5.21 2.26 2.19
N ILE A 7 6.51 2.47 1.98
CA ILE A 7 6.99 3.64 1.24
C ILE A 7 6.67 3.44 -0.25
N ALA A 8 6.09 4.44 -0.91
CA ALA A 8 5.77 4.39 -2.34
C ALA A 8 5.68 5.79 -2.96
N ASP A 9 5.93 5.88 -4.27
CA ASP A 9 5.45 7.00 -5.09
C ASP A 9 4.05 6.66 -5.60
N LEU A 10 3.04 7.40 -5.13
CA LEU A 10 1.64 7.15 -5.50
C LEU A 10 1.33 7.48 -6.96
N ASN A 11 2.26 8.09 -7.71
CA ASN A 11 2.14 8.31 -9.14
C ASN A 11 2.87 7.25 -9.98
N ALA A 12 3.66 6.37 -9.36
CA ALA A 12 4.31 5.26 -10.05
C ALA A 12 3.31 4.11 -10.19
N GLN A 13 2.97 3.80 -11.44
CA GLN A 13 1.94 2.83 -11.80
C GLN A 13 2.51 1.83 -12.80
N ASP A 14 2.09 0.58 -12.69
CA ASP A 14 2.39 -0.46 -13.69
C ASP A 14 1.43 -0.39 -14.88
N ASP A 15 1.62 -1.29 -15.85
CA ASP A 15 0.84 -1.33 -17.09
C ASP A 15 -0.63 -1.74 -16.87
N ASP A 16 -0.96 -2.36 -15.74
CA ASP A 16 -2.33 -2.73 -15.35
C ASP A 16 -3.06 -1.63 -14.57
N GLY A 17 -2.36 -0.54 -14.30
CA GLY A 17 -2.91 0.58 -13.57
C GLY A 17 -2.85 0.42 -12.05
N LEU A 18 -1.98 -0.43 -11.51
CA LEU A 18 -1.75 -0.55 -10.08
C LEU A 18 -0.53 0.26 -9.67
N GLY A 19 -0.59 0.87 -8.49
CA GLY A 19 0.61 1.44 -7.90
C GLY A 19 1.55 0.33 -7.47
N TRP A 20 2.86 0.59 -7.45
CA TRP A 20 3.83 -0.43 -7.05
C TRP A 20 4.89 0.10 -6.08
N SER A 21 5.47 -0.82 -5.32
CA SER A 21 6.65 -0.62 -4.47
C SER A 21 7.34 -1.97 -4.25
N THR A 22 8.23 -2.10 -3.26
CA THR A 22 8.92 -3.34 -2.92
C THR A 22 8.71 -3.73 -1.45
N LEU A 23 8.84 -5.03 -1.13
CA LEU A 23 8.84 -5.49 0.26
C LEU A 23 9.95 -4.88 1.11
N ALA A 24 11.06 -4.46 0.49
CA ALA A 24 12.16 -3.79 1.19
C ALA A 24 11.78 -2.37 1.68
N ASP A 25 10.75 -1.78 1.07
CA ASP A 25 10.20 -0.46 1.44
C ASP A 25 9.10 -0.55 2.51
N ALA A 26 8.80 -1.76 2.99
CA ALA A 26 7.81 -1.99 4.04
C ALA A 26 8.41 -1.79 5.43
N ALA A 27 7.67 -1.12 6.32
CA ALA A 27 8.07 -0.98 7.71
C ALA A 27 8.07 -2.33 8.45
N VAL A 28 7.12 -3.21 8.10
CA VAL A 28 7.01 -4.58 8.62
C VAL A 28 6.65 -5.52 7.45
N PRO A 29 7.63 -6.11 6.76
CA PRO A 29 7.40 -6.90 5.56
C PRO A 29 6.40 -8.06 5.74
N GLU A 30 6.35 -8.69 6.92
CA GLU A 30 5.47 -9.82 7.22
C GLU A 30 3.98 -9.46 7.23
N ARG A 31 3.66 -8.17 7.31
CA ARG A 31 2.27 -7.66 7.28
C ARG A 31 1.77 -7.38 5.87
N ILE A 32 2.68 -7.33 4.90
CA ILE A 32 2.39 -7.08 3.48
C ILE A 32 1.98 -8.41 2.86
N ARG A 33 0.68 -8.56 2.60
CA ARG A 33 0.10 -9.73 1.94
C ARG A 33 -1.08 -9.31 1.07
N PRO A 34 -1.42 -10.07 0.01
CA PRO A 34 -2.61 -9.79 -0.79
C PRO A 34 -3.86 -9.58 0.09
N GLY A 35 -4.65 -8.55 -0.24
CA GLY A 35 -5.85 -8.15 0.50
C GLY A 35 -5.59 -7.29 1.75
N ALA A 36 -4.35 -7.00 2.11
CA ALA A 36 -4.01 -6.09 3.22
C ALA A 36 -4.38 -4.64 2.89
N MET A 37 -4.92 -3.91 3.88
CA MET A 37 -5.11 -2.47 3.79
C MET A 37 -4.02 -1.75 4.56
N LEU A 38 -3.26 -0.93 3.83
CA LEU A 38 -2.02 -0.32 4.30
C LEU A 38 -2.06 1.19 4.11
N LEU A 39 -1.35 1.92 4.96
CA LEU A 39 -1.00 3.31 4.70
C LEU A 39 0.27 3.36 3.86
N ALA A 40 0.16 3.79 2.61
CA ALA A 40 1.29 3.89 1.68
C ALA A 40 1.53 5.32 1.19
N GLY A 41 2.77 5.61 0.83
CA GLY A 41 3.14 6.88 0.20
C GLY A 41 4.50 7.39 0.65
N ASN A 42 4.65 8.72 0.72
CA ASN A 42 5.88 9.38 1.14
C ASN A 42 5.55 10.73 1.81
N ARG A 43 6.57 11.58 2.02
CA ARG A 43 6.41 12.88 2.68
C ARG A 43 5.46 13.85 1.96
N HIS A 44 5.20 13.66 0.66
CA HIS A 44 4.38 14.56 -0.13
C HIS A 44 2.91 14.14 -0.17
N ALA A 45 2.63 12.83 -0.15
CA ALA A 45 1.28 12.30 -0.19
C ALA A 45 1.20 10.91 0.44
N GLN A 46 0.06 10.61 1.07
CA GLN A 46 -0.24 9.33 1.67
C GLN A 46 -1.67 8.90 1.29
N ALA A 47 -1.88 7.60 1.11
CA ALA A 47 -3.19 7.03 0.82
C ALA A 47 -3.35 5.67 1.49
N VAL A 48 -4.60 5.29 1.76
CA VAL A 48 -4.90 3.90 2.12
C VAL A 48 -4.96 3.10 0.84
N VAL A 49 -4.17 2.04 0.76
CA VAL A 49 -4.08 1.16 -0.40
C VAL A 49 -4.48 -0.26 -0.01
N ARG A 50 -4.91 -1.05 -1.00
CA ARG A 50 -5.10 -2.48 -0.86
C ARG A 50 -4.02 -3.20 -1.65
N VAL A 51 -3.25 -4.08 -1.01
CA VAL A 51 -2.32 -4.98 -1.70
C VAL A 51 -3.12 -5.91 -2.61
N VAL A 52 -2.77 -5.92 -3.90
CA VAL A 52 -3.39 -6.75 -4.92
C VAL A 52 -2.58 -8.03 -5.10
N ALA A 53 -1.26 -7.90 -5.28
CA ALA A 53 -0.35 -9.01 -5.51
C ALA A 53 1.03 -8.70 -4.95
N ILE A 54 1.82 -9.75 -4.74
CA ILE A 54 3.25 -9.67 -4.43
C ILE A 54 3.94 -10.69 -5.33
N ASP A 55 4.91 -10.23 -6.11
CA ASP A 55 5.67 -11.07 -7.02
C ASP A 55 6.81 -11.79 -6.28
N GLU A 56 7.40 -12.79 -6.94
CA GLU A 56 8.45 -13.63 -6.34
C GLU A 56 9.72 -12.85 -5.96
N ASP A 57 9.98 -11.73 -6.65
CA ASP A 57 11.10 -10.83 -6.37
C ASP A 57 10.80 -9.79 -5.27
N GLY A 58 9.57 -9.80 -4.74
CA GLY A 58 9.12 -8.90 -3.70
C GLY A 58 8.53 -7.59 -4.21
N GLN A 59 8.23 -7.45 -5.51
CA GLN A 59 7.44 -6.32 -6.00
C GLN A 59 6.01 -6.41 -5.45
N VAL A 60 5.51 -5.29 -4.90
CA VAL A 60 4.19 -5.19 -4.28
C VAL A 60 3.30 -4.34 -5.17
N HIS A 61 2.22 -4.92 -5.68
CA HIS A 61 1.21 -4.22 -6.48
C HIS A 61 0.02 -3.85 -5.61
N PHE A 62 -0.47 -2.62 -5.70
CA PHE A 62 -1.56 -2.12 -4.87
C PHE A 62 -2.55 -1.22 -5.61
N ALA A 63 -3.79 -1.23 -5.15
CA ALA A 63 -4.85 -0.33 -5.59
C ALA A 63 -5.07 0.77 -4.54
N ILE A 64 -5.10 2.03 -4.96
CA ILE A 64 -5.42 3.16 -4.07
C ILE A 64 -6.93 3.16 -3.77
N LEU A 65 -7.30 3.18 -2.49
CA LEU A 65 -8.71 3.31 -2.11
C LEU A 65 -9.19 4.76 -2.25
N PRO A 66 -10.38 5.00 -2.83
CA PRO A 66 -10.89 6.34 -3.01
C PRO A 66 -11.16 7.02 -1.66
N GLY A 67 -10.83 8.31 -1.57
CA GLY A 67 -11.06 9.16 -0.41
C GLY A 67 -9.80 9.41 0.43
N SER A 68 -9.94 10.30 1.42
CA SER A 68 -8.85 10.69 2.31
C SER A 68 -8.43 9.55 3.25
N VAL A 69 -7.19 9.58 3.74
CA VAL A 69 -6.70 8.72 4.83
C VAL A 69 -7.65 8.73 6.03
N ALA A 70 -8.12 9.90 6.47
CA ALA A 70 -9.03 10.01 7.62
C ALA A 70 -10.32 9.18 7.46
N LYS A 71 -10.92 9.20 6.26
CA LYS A 71 -12.12 8.42 5.93
C LYS A 71 -11.85 6.91 5.96
N ASN A 72 -10.68 6.49 5.49
CA ASN A 72 -10.34 5.08 5.31
C ASN A 72 -9.53 4.50 6.49
N ARG A 73 -9.20 5.30 7.51
CA ARG A 73 -8.37 4.90 8.66
C ARG A 73 -8.88 3.65 9.39
N HIS A 74 -10.19 3.46 9.44
CA HIS A 74 -10.84 2.30 10.05
C HIS A 74 -10.58 0.96 9.34
N LEU A 75 -9.97 1.00 8.15
CA LEU A 75 -9.57 -0.17 7.38
C LEU A 75 -8.12 -0.60 7.65
N LEU A 76 -7.29 0.27 8.22
CA LEU A 76 -5.93 -0.08 8.60
C LEU A 76 -5.97 -1.24 9.59
N ASP A 77 -5.04 -2.18 9.46
CA ASP A 77 -4.98 -3.47 10.16
C ASP A 77 -6.07 -4.49 9.77
N ARG A 78 -6.91 -4.20 8.78
CA ARG A 78 -7.83 -5.19 8.21
C ARG A 78 -7.21 -5.92 7.02
N TYR A 79 -7.67 -7.15 6.86
CA TYR A 79 -7.40 -8.00 5.71
C TYR A 79 -8.73 -8.47 5.13
N VAL A 80 -8.88 -8.41 3.81
CA VAL A 80 -9.96 -9.07 3.09
C VAL A 80 -9.40 -10.38 2.53
N ALA A 81 -9.99 -11.50 2.94
CA ALA A 81 -9.66 -12.83 2.41
C ALA A 81 -10.31 -13.07 1.04
#